data_AF-A0A6L2PGS6-F1
#
_entry.id   AF-A0A6L2PGS6-F1
#
_cell.length_a   1.000
_cell.length_b   1.000
_cell.length_c   1.000
_cell.angle_alpha   90.00
_cell.angle_beta   90.00
_cell.angle_gamma   90.00
#
_symmetry.space_group_name_H-M   'P 1'
#
loop_
_entity.id
_entity.type
_entity.pdbx_description
1 polymer ?
#
loop_
_entity_poly.entity_id
_entity_poly.type
_entity_poly.pdbx_seq_one_letter_code
_entity_poly.pdbx_strand_id
1 'polypeptide(L)' 'VKQKYGAQVYDEYVISGNTAVLRCQVPSYAADYVMVTPWIQDGSVNIQPSTDT' A
#
# COMPACT_ATOMS: atom_id res chain seq x y z
N VAL A 1 -12.82 16.35 14.57
CA VAL A 1 -11.50 15.82 14.98
C VAL A 1 -10.66 15.62 13.72
N LYS A 2 -9.45 16.18 13.64
CA LYS A 2 -8.51 15.91 12.53
C LYS A 2 -7.48 14.90 13.01
N GLN A 3 -7.71 13.62 12.76
CA GLN A 3 -6.73 12.58 13.08
C GLN A 3 -5.67 12.55 11.98
N LYS A 4 -4.39 12.68 12.35
CA LYS A 4 -3.29 12.39 11.44
C LYS A 4 -3.23 10.88 11.27
N TYR A 5 -3.57 10.40 10.09
CA TYR A 5 -3.34 9.00 9.72
C TYR A 5 -2.12 8.93 8.81
N GLY A 6 -1.13 8.12 9.19
CA GLY A 6 -0.03 7.75 8.31
C GLY A 6 -0.38 6.43 7.63
N ALA A 7 -0.24 6.37 6.30
CA ALA A 7 -0.33 5.11 5.58
C ALA A 7 0.75 4.14 6.08
N GLN A 8 0.37 2.88 6.29
CA GLN A 8 1.27 1.84 6.79
C GLN A 8 1.16 0.59 5.94
N VAL A 9 2.28 -0.13 5.85
CA VAL A 9 2.38 -1.44 5.23
C VAL A 9 2.91 -2.37 6.31
N TYR A 10 2.22 -3.49 6.53
CA TYR A 10 2.63 -4.49 7.51
C TYR A 10 3.36 -5.64 6.83
N ASP A 11 4.17 -6.36 7.62
CA ASP A 11 4.83 -7.58 7.18
C ASP A 11 3.77 -8.65 6.86
N GLU A 12 3.86 -9.23 5.67
CA GLU A 12 3.01 -10.33 5.23
C GLU A 12 3.82 -11.63 5.22
N TYR A 13 3.30 -12.66 5.91
CA TYR A 13 3.96 -13.95 6.02
C TYR A 13 3.36 -14.92 5.01
N VAL A 14 4.15 -15.33 4.02
CA VAL A 14 3.68 -16.09 2.87
C VAL A 14 4.51 -17.36 2.69
N ILE A 15 3.85 -18.46 2.35
CA ILE A 15 4.48 -19.75 2.09
C ILE A 15 5.13 -19.72 0.71
N SER A 16 6.34 -20.30 0.59
CA SER A 16 7.04 -20.43 -0.69
C SER A 16 6.17 -21.08 -1.77
N GLY A 17 6.09 -20.45 -2.94
CA GLY A 17 5.26 -20.88 -4.06
C GLY A 17 3.90 -20.17 -4.14
N ASN A 18 3.46 -19.50 -3.06
CA ASN A 18 2.26 -18.67 -3.10
C ASN A 18 2.58 -17.23 -3.52
N THR A 19 1.58 -16.56 -4.08
CA THR A 19 1.64 -15.12 -4.36
C THR A 19 1.54 -14.33 -3.06
N ALA A 20 2.54 -13.50 -2.79
CA ALA A 20 2.47 -12.51 -1.72
C ALA A 20 1.72 -11.26 -2.18
N VAL A 21 0.84 -10.72 -1.32
CA VAL A 21 0.09 -9.50 -1.59
C VAL A 21 0.29 -8.51 -0.45
N LEU A 22 1.13 -7.51 -0.70
CA LEU A 22 1.31 -6.38 0.22
C LEU A 22 0.17 -5.38 0.05
N ARG A 23 -0.30 -4.80 1.16
CA ARG A 23 -1.43 -3.84 1.15
C ARG A 23 -1.06 -2.56 1.87
N CYS A 24 -1.39 -1.43 1.25
CA CYS A 24 -1.33 -0.12 1.90
C CYS A 24 -2.58 0.01 2.77
N GLN A 25 -2.41 -0.06 4.09
CA GLN A 25 -3.54 0.04 5.01
C GLN A 25 -3.93 1.50 5.19
N VAL A 26 -5.18 1.80 4.86
CA VAL A 26 -5.84 3.10 5.06
C VAL A 26 -7.14 2.89 5.83
N PRO A 27 -7.62 3.87 6.61
CA PRO A 27 -8.89 3.74 7.31
C PRO A 27 -10.03 3.68 6.31
N SER A 28 -11.07 2.90 6.61
CA SER A 28 -12.22 2.72 5.72
C SER A 28 -12.89 4.04 5.34
N TYR A 29 -13.02 4.99 6.27
CA TYR A 29 -13.61 6.30 6.01
C TYR A 29 -12.80 7.18 5.04
N ALA A 30 -11.51 6.86 4.82
CA ALA A 30 -10.63 7.60 3.94
C ALA A 30 -10.42 6.90 2.59
N ALA A 31 -10.81 5.62 2.47
CA ALA A 31 -10.51 4.77 1.33
C ALA A 31 -11.02 5.36 0.00
N ASP A 32 -12.20 5.97 0.01
CA ASP A 32 -12.80 6.58 -1.20
C ASP A 32 -12.14 7.90 -1.62
N TYR A 33 -11.31 8.48 -0.75
CA TYR A 33 -10.70 9.79 -0.95
C TYR A 33 -9.19 9.71 -1.20
N VAL A 34 -8.61 8.51 -1.20
CA VAL A 34 -7.17 8.30 -1.37
C VAL A 34 -6.91 7.29 -2.47
N MET A 35 -5.75 7.41 -3.11
CA MET A 35 -5.28 6.45 -4.10
C MET A 35 -3.85 6.05 -3.78
N VAL A 36 -3.50 4.82 -4.16
CA VAL A 36 -2.11 4.37 -4.07
C VAL A 36 -1.29 5.14 -5.09
N THR A 37 -0.18 5.71 -4.64
CA THR A 37 0.80 6.42 -5.46
C THR A 37 1.91 5.40 -5.81
N PRO A 38 3.23 5.61 -5.67
CA PRO A 38 4.18 4.51 -5.87
C PRO A 38 4.41 3.70 -4.59
N TRP A 39 4.72 2.43 -4.76
CA TRP A 39 5.39 1.64 -3.73
C TRP A 39 6.90 1.92 -3.79
N ILE A 40 7.51 2.17 -2.64
CA ILE A 40 8.95 2.44 -2.54
C ILE A 40 9.62 1.22 -1.92
N GLN A 41 10.44 0.52 -2.69
CA GLN A 41 11.24 -0.61 -2.23
C GLN A 41 12.67 -0.13 -1.95
N ASP A 42 13.16 -0.42 -0.73
CA ASP A 42 14.52 -0.12 -0.25
C ASP A 42 14.97 1.34 -0.45
N GLY A 43 14.01 2.27 -0.46
CA GLY A 43 14.24 3.71 -0.64
C GLY A 43 14.73 4.13 -2.03
N SER A 44 14.90 3.18 -2.96
CA SER A 44 15.60 3.41 -4.23
C SER A 44 14.77 3.04 -5.46
N VAL A 45 13.80 2.14 -5.28
CA VAL A 45 12.97 1.63 -6.38
C VAL A 45 11.53 2.09 -6.20
N ASN A 46 11.01 2.81 -7.19
CA ASN A 46 9.62 3.27 -7.22
C ASN A 46 8.81 2.39 -8.18
N ILE A 47 7.95 1.54 -7.63
CA ILE A 47 7.02 0.70 -8.38
C ILE A 47 5.77 1.53 -8.63
N GLN A 48 5.55 1.93 -9.89
CA GLN A 48 4.39 2.71 -10.28
C GLN A 48 3.12 1.83 -10.27
N PRO A 49 1.97 2.38 -9.83
CA PRO A 49 0.72 1.66 -9.92
C PRO A 49 0.38 1.43 -11.39
N SER A 50 -0.18 0.26 -11.72
CA SER A 50 -0.68 -0.01 -13.06
C SER A 50 -1.81 0.97 -13.37
N THR A 51 -1.60 1.86 -14.33
CA THR A 51 -2.66 2.67 -14.92
C THR A 51 -3.44 1.77 -15.87
N ASP A 52 -4.21 0.84 -15.34
CA ASP A 52 -5.23 0.17 -16.15
C ASP A 52 -6.40 1.15 -16.23
N THR A 53 -6.50 1.82 -17.38
CA THR A 53 -7.60 2.74 -17.73
C THR A 53 -8.74 1.98 -18.36
#